data_AF-A0A835JBM8-F1
#
_entry.id   AF-A0A835JBM8-F1
#
_cell.length_a   1.000
_cell.length_b   1.000
_cell.length_c   1.000
_cell.angle_alpha   90.00
_cell.angle_beta   90.00
_cell.angle_gamma   90.00
#
_symmetry.space_group_name_H-M   'P 1'
#
loop_
_entity.id
_entity.type
_entity.pdbx_description
1 polymer ?
#
loop_
_entity_poly.entity_id
_entity_poly.type
_entity_poly.pdbx_seq_one_letter_code
_entity_poly.pdbx_strand_id
1 'polypeptide(L)'
;MGEQEGFQETVSESSDDEEDEEPEKRTKHYSSKQRMVLVGEGDFSFSLSLAKSFGSACNLVPTTFYTQDNITKKYRASEMRGN
;
A
#
# COMPACT_ATOMS: atom_id res chain seq x y z
N MET A 1 2.19 -18.21 29.23
CA MET A 1 2.15 -18.50 27.77
C MET A 1 1.51 -17.30 27.11
N GLY A 2 2.32 -16.33 26.69
CA GLY A 2 1.86 -15.23 25.85
C GLY A 2 2.13 -15.65 24.42
N GLU A 3 1.09 -15.74 23.61
CA GLU A 3 1.22 -16.09 22.20
C GLU A 3 1.95 -14.93 21.51
N GLN A 4 3.15 -15.21 21.02
CA GLN A 4 3.92 -14.28 20.20
C GLN A 4 3.25 -14.29 18.83
N GLU A 5 2.45 -13.26 18.54
CA GLU A 5 1.88 -13.10 17.22
C GLU A 5 3.00 -12.74 16.25
N GLY A 6 3.28 -13.68 15.35
CA GLY A 6 4.42 -13.68 14.45
C GLY A 6 4.45 -12.45 13.55
N PHE A 7 5.63 -11.86 13.43
CA PHE A 7 5.99 -10.89 12.42
C PHE A 7 5.85 -11.55 11.04
N GLN A 8 4.78 -11.23 10.32
CA GLN A 8 4.57 -11.73 8.96
C GLN A 8 5.42 -10.91 7.99
N GLU A 9 6.61 -11.45 7.71
CA GLU A 9 7.49 -10.96 6.64
C GLU A 9 6.81 -11.23 5.30
N THR A 10 6.14 -10.21 4.76
CA THR A 10 5.62 -10.26 3.39
C THR A 10 6.78 -9.99 2.45
N VAL A 11 7.46 -11.06 2.01
CA VAL A 11 8.43 -10.98 0.92
C VAL A 11 7.66 -10.71 -0.37
N SER A 12 7.70 -9.47 -0.84
CA SER A 12 7.21 -9.09 -2.16
C SER A 12 8.21 -9.57 -3.21
N GLU A 13 7.85 -10.56 -4.01
CA GLU A 13 8.57 -10.95 -5.22
C GLU A 13 8.65 -9.74 -6.17
N SER A 14 9.88 -9.30 -6.49
CA SER A 14 10.13 -8.28 -7.49
C SER A 14 9.98 -8.90 -8.88
N SER A 15 8.87 -8.60 -9.56
CA SER A 15 8.77 -8.83 -11.00
C SER A 15 9.50 -7.67 -11.69
N ASP A 16 10.59 -8.01 -12.38
CA ASP A 16 11.38 -7.13 -13.23
C ASP A 16 10.51 -6.80 -14.47
N ASP A 17 9.76 -5.70 -14.41
CA ASP A 17 8.94 -5.20 -15.52
C ASP A 17 9.75 -4.10 -16.23
N GLU A 18 10.02 -4.31 -17.52
CA GLU A 18 10.82 -3.43 -18.37
C GLU A 18 10.27 -1.99 -18.30
N GLU A 19 11.12 -1.04 -17.87
CA GLU A 19 10.77 0.38 -17.73
C GLU A 19 10.49 1.02 -19.10
N ASP A 20 9.26 0.88 -19.60
CA ASP A 20 8.68 1.90 -20.46
C ASP A 20 8.55 3.15 -19.56
N GLU A 21 9.46 4.11 -19.72
CA GLU A 21 9.55 5.30 -18.86
C GLU A 21 8.24 6.11 -18.92
N GLU A 22 7.27 5.76 -18.07
CA GLU A 22 6.05 6.55 -17.92
C GLU A 22 6.43 7.99 -17.51
N PRO A 23 5.79 9.01 -18.09
CA PRO A 23 6.10 10.40 -17.79
C PRO A 23 5.89 10.69 -16.30
N GLU A 24 6.81 11.45 -15.71
CA GLU A 24 6.79 11.80 -14.28
C GLU A 24 5.47 12.47 -13.88
N LYS A 25 4.74 11.85 -12.94
CA LYS A 25 3.51 12.40 -12.37
C LYS A 25 3.83 13.04 -11.02
N ARG A 26 3.31 14.25 -10.79
CA ARG A 26 3.58 15.01 -9.56
C ARG A 26 2.28 15.44 -8.88
N THR A 27 2.21 15.23 -7.58
CA THR A 27 1.12 15.67 -6.70
C THR A 27 1.66 16.62 -5.65
N LYS A 28 1.47 17.93 -5.85
CA LYS A 28 1.94 19.01 -4.96
C LYS A 28 3.44 18.86 -4.63
N HIS A 29 3.75 18.14 -3.55
CA HIS A 29 5.09 17.96 -3.01
C HIS A 29 5.72 16.60 -3.34
N TYR A 30 4.97 15.67 -3.95
CA TYR A 30 5.40 14.31 -4.23
C TYR A 30 5.50 14.04 -5.73
N SER A 31 6.42 13.18 -6.12
CA SER A 31 6.65 12.76 -7.51
C SER A 31 6.67 11.23 -7.61
N SER A 32 6.18 10.69 -8.73
CA SER A 32 6.18 9.25 -9.01
C SER A 32 7.58 8.65 -9.11
N LYS A 33 8.62 9.48 -9.30
CA LYS A 33 10.03 9.06 -9.27
C LYS A 33 10.60 8.91 -7.85
N GLN A 34 9.91 9.41 -6.83
CA GLN A 34 10.37 9.31 -5.46
C GLN A 34 9.93 7.99 -4.84
N ARG A 35 10.86 7.29 -4.21
CA ARG A 35 10.55 6.13 -3.36
C ARG A 35 10.20 6.61 -1.96
N MET A 36 9.02 6.21 -1.46
CA MET A 36 8.49 6.69 -0.18
C MET A 36 8.11 5.51 0.71
N VAL A 37 8.42 5.60 2.00
CA VAL A 37 7.97 4.66 3.03
C VAL A 37 6.94 5.37 3.92
N LEU A 38 5.76 4.77 4.08
CA LEU A 38 4.66 5.35 4.84
C LEU A 38 4.48 4.54 6.12
N VAL A 39 4.89 5.09 7.26
CA VAL A 39 4.91 4.36 8.53
C VAL A 39 3.62 4.59 9.31
N GLY A 40 2.97 3.51 9.72
CA GLY A 40 1.75 3.58 10.54
C GLY A 40 0.55 4.10 9.76
N GLU A 41 0.47 3.78 8.47
CA GLU A 41 -0.50 4.37 7.55
C GLU A 41 -1.95 3.87 7.76
N GLY A 42 -2.16 2.98 8.74
CA GLY A 42 -3.48 2.61 9.22
C GLY A 42 -4.22 1.75 8.21
N ASP A 43 -5.05 2.38 7.40
CA ASP A 43 -6.09 1.78 6.55
C ASP A 43 -5.78 1.81 5.04
N PHE A 44 -4.59 2.27 4.67
CA PHE A 44 -4.12 2.40 3.29
C PHE A 44 -4.78 3.47 2.42
N SER A 45 -5.62 4.34 3.00
CA SER A 45 -6.32 5.38 2.25
C SER A 45 -5.40 6.46 1.67
N PHE A 46 -4.35 6.84 2.39
CA PHE A 46 -3.39 7.85 1.92
C PHE A 46 -2.50 7.27 0.81
N SER A 47 -1.98 6.07 1.01
CA SER A 47 -1.19 5.33 0.01
C SER A 47 -1.98 5.09 -1.25
N LEU A 48 -3.24 4.65 -1.13
CA LEU A 48 -4.12 4.41 -2.28
C LEU A 48 -4.41 5.70 -3.04
N SER A 49 -4.66 6.81 -2.34
CA SER A 49 -4.86 8.12 -2.96
C SER A 49 -3.63 8.56 -3.76
N LEU A 50 -2.44 8.39 -3.17
CA LEU A 50 -1.18 8.75 -3.81
C LEU A 50 -0.86 7.84 -5.01
N ALA A 51 -1.05 6.53 -4.86
CA ALA A 51 -0.91 5.55 -5.94
C ALA A 51 -1.85 5.86 -7.12
N LYS A 52 -3.11 6.22 -6.85
CA LYS A 52 -4.07 6.65 -7.88
C LYS A 52 -3.58 7.91 -8.59
N SER A 53 -3.00 8.87 -7.88
CA SER A 53 -2.47 10.09 -8.49
C SER A 53 -1.23 9.84 -9.35
N PHE A 54 -0.43 8.84 -9.00
CA PHE A 54 0.72 8.39 -9.79
C PHE A 54 0.33 7.37 -10.86
N GLY A 55 -0.87 6.81 -10.82
CA GLY A 55 -1.28 5.69 -11.67
C GLY A 55 -0.55 4.37 -11.35
N SER A 56 0.31 4.36 -10.33
CA SER A 56 1.09 3.21 -9.89
C SER A 56 1.47 3.36 -8.42
N ALA A 57 1.65 2.23 -7.75
CA ALA A 57 2.10 2.15 -6.35
C ALA A 57 3.54 1.62 -6.22
N CYS A 58 4.24 1.35 -7.32
CA CYS A 58 5.56 0.67 -7.30
C CYS A 58 6.62 1.43 -6.49
N ASN A 59 6.42 2.75 -6.31
CA ASN A 59 7.32 3.63 -5.58
C ASN A 59 6.90 3.86 -4.11
N LEU A 60 5.84 3.22 -3.62
CA LEU A 60 5.29 3.41 -2.27
C LEU A 60 5.39 2.10 -1.46
N VAL A 61 5.91 2.20 -0.23
CA VAL A 61 5.97 1.09 0.74
C VAL A 61 5.21 1.49 2.00
N PRO A 62 3.91 1.17 2.09
CA PRO A 62 3.14 1.46 3.29
C PRO A 62 3.24 0.36 4.33
N THR A 63 3.38 0.77 5.59
CA THR A 63 3.43 -0.12 6.75
C THR A 63 2.33 0.25 7.73
N THR A 64 1.68 -0.77 8.30
CA THR A 64 0.63 -0.60 9.30
C THR A 64 0.76 -1.69 10.35
N PHE A 65 0.20 -1.45 11.53
CA PHE A 65 0.18 -2.43 12.62
C PHE A 65 -0.90 -3.51 12.41
N TYR A 66 -1.94 -3.22 11.64
CA TYR A 66 -3.02 -4.17 11.39
C TYR A 66 -2.55 -5.32 10.49
N THR A 67 -2.92 -6.56 10.84
CA THR A 67 -2.67 -7.72 9.99
C THR A 67 -3.50 -7.65 8.72
N GLN A 68 -3.02 -8.25 7.62
CA GLN A 68 -3.75 -8.29 6.35
C GLN A 68 -5.19 -8.81 6.51
N ASP A 69 -5.41 -9.78 7.39
CA ASP A 69 -6.73 -10.31 7.70
C ASP A 69 -7.64 -9.28 8.36
N ASN A 70 -7.11 -8.44 9.25
CA ASN A 70 -7.87 -7.37 9.91
C ASN A 70 -8.34 -6.33 8.89
N ILE A 71 -7.45 -5.95 7.97
CA ILE A 71 -7.74 -5.00 6.88
C ILE A 71 -8.76 -5.61 5.93
N THR A 72 -8.50 -6.82 5.43
CA THR A 72 -9.39 -7.52 4.48
C THR A 72 -10.78 -7.74 5.07
N LYS A 73 -10.88 -8.13 6.34
CA LYS A 73 -12.16 -8.31 7.02
C LYS A 73 -12.92 -7.00 7.17
N LYS A 74 -12.26 -5.90 7.51
CA LYS A 74 -12.87 -4.55 7.61
C LYS A 74 -13.42 -4.07 6.28
N TYR A 75 -12.65 -4.20 5.19
CA TYR A 75 -13.04 -3.70 3.88
C TYR A 75 -14.02 -4.63 3.15
N ARG A 76 -13.84 -5.96 3.21
CA ARG A 76 -14.81 -6.90 2.62
C ARG A 76 -16.17 -6.86 3.30
N ALA A 77 -16.21 -6.66 4.62
CA ALA A 77 -17.48 -6.47 5.34
C ALA A 77 -18.21 -5.18 4.95
N SER A 78 -17.48 -4.15 4.49
CA SER A 78 -18.03 -2.87 4.06
C SER A 78 -18.59 -2.94 2.63
N GLU A 79 -18.00 -3.78 1.77
CA GLU A 79 -18.42 -3.96 0.36
C GLU A 79 -19.68 -4.83 0.21
N MET A 80 -19.99 -5.69 1.19
CA MET A 80 -21.22 -6.51 1.20
C MET A 80 -22.49 -5.78 1.68
N ARG A 81 -22.39 -4.55 2.20
CA ARG A 81 -23.53 -3.80 2.76
C ARG A 81 -24.06 -2.70 1.83
N GLY A 82 -23.85 -2.85 0.52
CA GLY A 82 -24.46 -2.02 -0.52
C GLY A 82 -25.41 -2.84 -1.37
N ASN A 83 -26.63 -3.08 -0.87
CA ASN A 83 -27.75 -3.61 -1.65
C ASN A 83 -29.03 -2.89 -1.22
#